data_AF-A0A2P6V7X3-F1
#
_entry.id   AF-A0A2P6V7X3-F1
#
_cell.length_a   1.000
_cell.length_b   1.000
_cell.length_c   1.000
_cell.angle_alpha   90.00
_cell.angle_beta   90.00
_cell.angle_gamma   90.00
#
_symmetry.space_group_name_H-M   'P 1'
#
loop_
_entity.id
_entity.type
_entity.pdbx_description
1 polymer ?
#
loop_
_entity_poly.entity_id
_entity_poly.type
_entity_poly.pdbx_seq_one_letter_code
_entity_poly.pdbx_strand_id
1 'polypeptide(L)'
;MPTVKQLVTEASKLKAGQVPAHVQKFAAQHWTPGQLQTRVMNWLHDYKIKWIDTGSSKPLIDLVSYGFVFSYAYSWPREYAHYKHEQEAKVKGGHH
;
A
#
# COMPACT_ATOMS: atom_id res chain seq x y z
N MET A 1 -1.63 12.12 -18.47
CA MET A 1 -1.95 10.96 -17.60
C MET A 1 -2.05 11.48 -16.19
N PRO A 2 -3.15 11.22 -15.45
CA PRO A 2 -3.24 11.66 -14.08
C PRO A 2 -2.12 10.98 -13.28
N THR A 3 -1.40 11.78 -12.49
CA THR A 3 -0.16 11.36 -11.85
C THR A 3 -0.43 10.78 -10.48
N VAL A 4 0.45 9.88 -10.01
CA VAL A 4 0.41 9.33 -8.65
C VAL A 4 0.34 10.46 -7.61
N LYS A 5 0.97 11.61 -7.88
CA LYS A 5 0.90 12.81 -7.03
C LYS A 5 -0.53 13.36 -6.89
N GLN A 6 -1.31 13.38 -7.97
CA GLN A 6 -2.71 13.80 -7.94
C GLN A 6 -3.55 12.82 -7.12
N LEU A 7 -3.39 11.51 -7.34
CA LEU A 7 -4.06 10.49 -6.54
C LEU A 7 -3.75 10.63 -5.05
N VAL A 8 -2.49 10.85 -4.67
CA VAL A 8 -2.09 11.02 -3.25
C VAL A 8 -2.70 12.29 -2.65
N THR A 9 -2.71 13.39 -3.40
CA THR A 9 -3.27 14.68 -2.95
C THR A 9 -4.79 14.61 -2.78
N GLU A 10 -5.46 13.83 -3.62
CA GLU A 10 -6.90 13.58 -3.51
C GLU A 10 -7.22 12.61 -2.38
N ALA A 11 -6.47 11.50 -2.28
CA ALA A 11 -6.62 10.52 -1.22
C ALA A 11 -6.36 11.12 0.17
N SER A 12 -5.42 12.05 0.31
CA SER A 12 -5.11 12.72 1.58
C SER A 12 -6.24 13.64 2.07
N LYS A 13 -7.16 14.05 1.19
CA LYS A 13 -8.33 14.85 1.55
C LYS A 13 -9.54 13.99 1.95
N LEU A 14 -9.47 12.68 1.73
CA LEU A 14 -10.54 11.75 2.04
C LEU A 14 -10.38 11.16 3.44
N LYS A 15 -11.51 10.79 4.06
CA LYS A 15 -11.48 9.98 5.28
C LYS A 15 -10.89 8.61 4.96
N ALA A 16 -10.15 8.01 5.90
CA ALA A 16 -9.47 6.72 5.70
C ALA A 16 -10.37 5.61 5.12
N GLY A 17 -11.66 5.59 5.47
CA GLY A 17 -12.63 4.63 4.92
C GLY A 17 -13.08 4.87 3.47
N GLN A 18 -12.87 6.07 2.92
CA GLN A 18 -13.26 6.45 1.55
C GLN A 18 -12.10 6.32 0.56
N VAL A 19 -10.86 6.27 1.07
CA VAL A 19 -9.65 6.12 0.27
C VAL A 19 -9.68 4.87 -0.62
N PRO A 20 -10.06 3.67 -0.14
CA PRO A 20 -10.04 2.46 -0.98
C PRO A 20 -10.96 2.57 -2.20
N ALA A 21 -12.17 3.11 -2.01
CA ALA A 21 -13.14 3.28 -3.09
C ALA A 21 -12.69 4.32 -4.13
N HIS A 22 -12.03 5.40 -3.68
CA HIS A 22 -11.47 6.43 -4.60
C HIS A 22 -10.31 5.88 -5.42
N VAL A 23 -9.38 5.18 -4.77
CA VAL A 23 -8.23 4.55 -5.43
C VAL A 23 -8.69 3.52 -6.45
N GLN A 24 -9.69 2.70 -6.13
CA GLN A 24 -10.24 1.72 -7.07
C GLN A 24 -10.86 2.39 -8.31
N LYS A 25 -11.67 3.45 -8.11
CA LYS A 25 -12.28 4.20 -9.23
C LYS A 25 -11.22 4.86 -10.11
N PHE A 26 -10.23 5.51 -9.49
CA PHE A 26 -9.14 6.15 -10.20
C PHE A 26 -8.31 5.12 -11.01
N ALA A 27 -7.99 3.97 -10.40
CA ALA A 27 -7.26 2.90 -11.08
C ALA A 27 -8.07 2.33 -12.27
N ALA A 28 -9.36 2.06 -12.10
CA ALA A 28 -10.21 1.55 -13.17
C ALA A 28 -10.37 2.54 -14.34
N GLN A 29 -10.39 3.84 -14.06
CA GLN A 29 -10.55 4.89 -15.08
C GLN A 29 -9.26 5.20 -15.85
N HIS A 30 -8.10 5.01 -15.23
CA HIS A 30 -6.85 5.54 -15.75
C HIS A 30 -5.77 4.51 -16.03
N TRP A 31 -5.89 3.29 -15.50
CA TRP A 31 -4.88 2.24 -15.68
C TRP A 31 -5.45 1.10 -16.50
N THR A 32 -4.90 0.91 -17.70
CA THR A 32 -5.18 -0.28 -18.52
C THR A 32 -4.26 -1.43 -18.08
N PRO A 33 -4.77 -2.68 -17.98
CA PRO A 33 -3.96 -3.84 -17.58
C PRO A 33 -2.69 -4.02 -18.41
N GLY A 34 -2.78 -3.81 -19.74
CA GLY A 34 -1.62 -3.93 -20.64
C GLY A 34 -0.53 -2.89 -20.36
N GLN A 35 -0.90 -1.64 -20.07
CA GLN A 35 0.07 -0.60 -19.72
C GLN A 35 0.77 -0.89 -18.39
N LEU A 36 0.02 -1.42 -17.42
CA LEU A 36 0.56 -1.78 -16.12
C LEU A 36 1.53 -2.96 -16.27
N GLN A 37 1.15 -3.99 -17.03
CA GLN A 37 2.01 -5.14 -17.29
C GLN A 37 3.33 -4.73 -17.95
N THR A 38 3.29 -3.93 -19.02
CA THR A 38 4.52 -3.45 -19.68
C THR A 38 5.40 -2.65 -18.72
N ARG A 39 4.81 -1.76 -17.90
CA ARG A 39 5.57 -1.00 -16.90
C ARG A 39 6.24 -1.87 -15.85
N VAL A 40 5.51 -2.88 -15.34
CA VAL A 40 6.03 -3.80 -14.34
C VAL A 40 7.14 -4.67 -14.94
N MET A 41 6.96 -5.18 -16.17
CA MET A 41 7.97 -5.98 -16.84
C MET A 41 9.24 -5.17 -17.12
N ASN A 42 9.11 -3.93 -17.61
CA ASN A 42 10.25 -3.06 -17.83
C ASN A 42 10.99 -2.75 -16.51
N TRP A 43 10.25 -2.42 -15.46
CA TRP A 43 10.85 -2.19 -14.13
C TRP A 43 11.57 -3.43 -13.60
N LEU A 44 10.98 -4.63 -13.75
CA LEU A 44 11.60 -5.87 -13.32
C LEU A 44 12.87 -6.18 -14.12
N HIS A 45 12.85 -5.92 -15.43
CA HIS A 45 14.01 -6.09 -16.29
C HIS A 45 15.16 -5.16 -15.88
N ASP A 46 14.87 -3.87 -15.68
CA ASP A 46 15.86 -2.89 -15.23
C ASP A 46 16.40 -3.22 -13.83
N TYR A 47 15.53 -3.66 -12.92
CA TYR A 47 15.91 -4.07 -11.58
C TYR A 47 16.83 -5.29 -11.60
N LYS A 48 16.52 -6.30 -12.44
CA LYS A 48 17.34 -7.50 -12.61
C LYS A 48 18.74 -7.13 -13.10
N ILE A 49 18.85 -6.34 -14.17
CA ILE A 49 20.14 -5.95 -14.72
C ILE A 49 20.97 -5.20 -13.68
N LYS A 50 20.33 -4.29 -12.93
CA LYS A 50 21.03 -3.41 -12.01
C LYS A 50 21.52 -4.13 -10.74
N TRP A 51 20.73 -5.07 -10.21
CA TRP A 51 20.97 -5.61 -8.87
C TRP A 51 21.15 -7.12 -8.83
N ILE A 52 20.53 -7.88 -9.73
CA ILE A 52 20.62 -9.36 -9.73
C ILE A 52 21.83 -9.78 -10.55
N ASP A 53 21.95 -9.30 -11.78
CA ASP A 53 23.03 -9.71 -12.70
C ASP A 53 24.42 -9.21 -12.24
N THR A 54 24.45 -8.16 -11.42
CA THR A 54 25.66 -7.63 -10.79
C THR A 54 26.07 -8.37 -9.51
N GLY A 55 25.29 -9.36 -9.07
CA GLY A 55 25.56 -10.12 -7.84
C GLY A 55 25.37 -9.31 -6.55
N SER A 56 24.57 -8.24 -6.58
CA SER A 56 24.32 -7.41 -5.39
C SER A 56 23.50 -8.17 -4.33
N SER A 57 23.78 -7.93 -3.06
CA SER A 57 22.96 -8.42 -1.94
C SER A 57 21.67 -7.63 -1.73
N LYS A 58 21.51 -6.50 -2.44
CA LYS A 58 20.36 -5.61 -2.31
C LYS A 58 19.00 -6.30 -2.51
N PRO A 59 18.80 -7.23 -3.45
CA PRO A 59 17.52 -7.92 -3.60
C PRO A 59 17.07 -8.68 -2.36
N LEU A 60 18.00 -9.24 -1.58
CA LEU A 60 17.68 -9.93 -0.33
C LEU A 60 17.18 -8.95 0.75
N ILE A 61 17.86 -7.81 0.88
CA ILE A 61 17.49 -6.75 1.83
C ILE A 61 16.13 -6.15 1.43
N ASP A 62 15.94 -5.88 0.16
CA ASP A 62 14.68 -5.36 -0.38
C ASP A 62 13.54 -6.35 -0.10
N LEU A 63 13.75 -7.66 -0.29
CA LEU A 63 12.75 -8.68 0.01
C LEU A 63 12.33 -8.69 1.48
N VAL A 64 13.30 -8.68 2.41
CA VAL A 64 13.00 -8.62 3.86
C VAL A 64 12.28 -7.33 4.22
N SER A 65 12.74 -6.20 3.68
CA SER A 65 12.16 -4.88 3.95
C SER A 65 10.72 -4.79 3.44
N TYR A 66 10.46 -5.24 2.21
CA TYR A 66 9.11 -5.28 1.65
C TYR A 66 8.22 -6.27 2.38
N GLY A 67 8.74 -7.44 2.78
CA GLY A 67 8.02 -8.41 3.58
C GLY A 67 7.57 -7.82 4.92
N PHE A 68 8.45 -7.10 5.61
CA PHE A 68 8.13 -6.43 6.87
C PHE A 68 7.05 -5.35 6.70
N VAL A 69 7.24 -4.43 5.74
CA VAL A 69 6.27 -3.35 5.48
C VAL A 69 4.91 -3.91 5.06
N PHE A 70 4.91 -4.93 4.19
CA PHE A 70 3.67 -5.60 3.77
C PHE A 70 2.96 -6.27 4.94
N SER A 71 3.69 -7.01 5.78
CA SER A 71 3.12 -7.69 6.94
C SER A 71 2.47 -6.69 7.90
N TYR A 72 3.11 -5.54 8.14
CA TYR A 72 2.57 -4.49 8.98
C TYR A 72 1.29 -3.87 8.37
N ALA A 73 1.31 -3.55 7.08
CA ALA A 73 0.15 -3.00 6.40
C ALA A 73 -1.03 -3.97 6.37
N TYR A 74 -0.76 -5.28 6.24
CA TYR A 74 -1.78 -6.33 6.26
C TYR A 74 -2.39 -6.56 7.64
N SER A 75 -1.58 -6.49 8.70
CA SER A 75 -2.08 -6.70 10.08
C SER A 75 -2.84 -5.48 10.61
N TRP A 76 -2.45 -4.27 10.19
CA TRP A 76 -2.97 -2.99 10.68
C TRP A 76 -4.50 -2.89 10.82
N PRO A 77 -5.34 -3.32 9.85
CA PRO A 77 -6.80 -3.23 10.00
C PRO A 77 -7.33 -4.04 11.19
N ARG A 78 -6.68 -5.17 11.50
CA ARG A 78 -7.04 -6.04 12.62
C ARG A 78 -6.62 -5.41 13.94
N GLU A 79 -5.39 -4.93 14.06
CA GLU A 79 -4.94 -4.19 15.25
C GLU A 79 -5.81 -2.94 15.49
N TYR A 80 -6.17 -2.22 14.43
CA TYR A 80 -7.03 -1.05 14.52
C TYR A 80 -8.45 -1.39 15.01
N ALA A 81 -9.01 -2.53 14.59
CA ALA A 81 -10.28 -3.02 15.10
C ALA A 81 -10.20 -3.38 16.58
N HIS A 82 -9.15 -4.09 17.01
CA HIS A 82 -8.93 -4.41 18.42
C HIS A 82 -8.77 -3.14 19.27
N TYR A 83 -7.99 -2.17 18.81
CA TYR A 83 -7.84 -0.88 19.48
C TYR A 83 -9.17 -0.14 19.64
N LYS A 84 -10.02 -0.15 18.61
CA LYS A 84 -11.38 0.44 18.71
C LYS A 84 -12.25 -0.26 19.74
N HIS A 85 -12.26 -1.59 19.76
CA HIS A 85 -13.04 -2.35 20.73
C HIS A 85 -12.55 -2.12 22.18
N GLU A 86 -11.25 -2.02 22.41
CA GLU A 86 -10.70 -1.66 23.73
C GLU A 86 -11.10 -0.24 24.16
N GLN A 87 -11.08 0.72 23.24
CA GLN A 87 -11.53 2.08 23.53
C GLN A 87 -13.03 2.13 23.85
N GLU A 88 -13.85 1.42 23.08
CA GLU A 88 -15.29 1.32 23.32
C GLU A 88 -15.61 0.64 24.66
N ALA A 89 -14.82 -0.36 25.08
CA ALA A 89 -14.96 -1.00 26.39
C ALA A 89 -14.57 -0.06 27.54
N LYS A 90 -13.49 0.71 27.40
CA LYS A 90 -13.05 1.69 28.40
C LYS A 90 -14.06 2.83 28.60
N VAL A 91 -14.67 3.31 27.52
CA VAL A 91 -15.71 4.35 27.57
C VAL A 91 -17.00 3.83 28.21
N LYS A 92 -17.38 2.57 27.96
CA LYS A 92 -18.57 1.96 28.57
C LYS A 92 -18.36 1.57 30.05
N GLY A 93 -17.14 1.23 30.46
CA GLY A 93 -16.81 0.87 31.84
C GLY A 93 -16.66 2.06 32.81
N GLY A 94 -16.63 3.30 32.33
CA GLY A 94 -16.48 4.52 33.14
C GLY A 94 -17.78 5.20 33.56
N HIS A 95 -18.94 4.58 33.31
CA HIS A 95 -20.28 5.09 33.66
C HIS A 95 -20.98 4.20 34.71
N HIS A 96 -20.27 3.84 35.79
CA HIS A 96 -20.83 3.24 36.99
C HIS A 96 -20.35 3.99 38.23
#